data_AF-A0A9Q4L3G9-F1
#
_entry.id   AF-A0A9Q4L3G9-F1
#
_cell.length_a   1.000
_cell.length_b   1.000
_cell.length_c   1.000
_cell.angle_alpha   90.00
_cell.angle_beta   90.00
_cell.angle_gamma   90.00
#
_symmetry.space_group_name_H-M   'P 1'
#
loop_
_entity.id
_entity.type
_entity.pdbx_description
1 polymer ?
#
loop_
_entity_poly.entity_id
_entity_poly.type
_entity_poly.pdbx_seq_one_letter_code
_entity_poly.pdbx_strand_id
1 'polypeptide(L)'
;MAGTPLSVVRYGFNALFDPADIVSGRRNQYALTRRAKIRQAIRLSLFYFLNLFLYAVPLTYAGFGTSGTTGQPPAAVVGIASVAGTNPETTWQFLVATAQNCTFLFLASVLTFVTFHVGVFLTRNSLGVLQSMHTVVYSTGIYLAAIFSFVWYLSTSADIAVAGDWLVWVQVEFIYAIIDLAGANLVLPAGRVEPVSLAGVTLSGAFALAALATMGGYYMYSLYLGARINHDLGRVSSCLAVGFVVASPVLFVVGSIAGTVLSGSAVPALASSLVSIPL
;
A
#
# COMPACT_ATOMS: atom_id res chain seq x y z
N MET A 1 -1.25 -24.91 -6.59
CA MET A 1 -1.46 -25.23 -8.02
C MET A 1 -0.41 -24.46 -8.79
N ALA A 2 0.58 -25.13 -9.35
CA ALA A 2 1.59 -24.48 -10.18
C ALA A 2 0.89 -24.01 -11.46
N GLY A 3 0.69 -22.70 -11.59
CA GLY A 3 0.10 -22.12 -12.78
C GLY A 3 1.05 -22.29 -13.96
N THR A 4 0.53 -22.67 -15.13
CA THR A 4 1.31 -22.63 -16.37
C THR A 4 1.75 -21.17 -16.63
N PRO A 5 2.85 -20.92 -17.35
CA PRO A 5 3.28 -19.55 -17.68
C PRO A 5 2.17 -18.71 -18.31
N LEU A 6 1.34 -19.35 -19.14
CA LEU A 6 0.11 -18.80 -19.72
C LEU A 6 -0.91 -18.30 -18.68
N SER A 7 -1.03 -18.97 -17.54
CA SER A 7 -1.93 -18.55 -16.46
C SER A 7 -1.47 -17.28 -15.76
N VAL A 8 -0.14 -17.06 -15.65
CA VAL A 8 0.44 -15.84 -15.08
C VAL A 8 0.24 -14.66 -16.04
N VAL A 9 0.52 -14.86 -17.32
CA VAL A 9 0.31 -13.84 -18.36
C VAL A 9 -1.18 -13.47 -18.46
N ARG A 10 -2.07 -14.46 -18.46
CA ARG A 10 -3.53 -14.22 -18.45
C ARG A 10 -3.98 -13.49 -17.20
N TYR A 11 -3.40 -13.81 -16.04
CA TYR A 11 -3.72 -13.12 -14.80
C TYR A 11 -3.31 -11.64 -14.85
N GLY A 12 -2.11 -11.34 -15.37
CA GLY A 12 -1.66 -9.95 -15.58
C GLY A 12 -2.52 -9.21 -16.61
N PHE A 13 -2.86 -9.86 -17.73
CA PHE A 13 -3.76 -9.31 -18.75
C PHE A 13 -5.14 -8.98 -18.15
N ASN A 14 -5.76 -9.92 -17.44
CA ASN A 14 -7.04 -9.70 -16.80
C ASN A 14 -6.94 -8.62 -15.71
N ALA A 15 -5.87 -8.56 -14.94
CA ALA A 15 -5.67 -7.48 -13.97
C ALA A 15 -5.64 -6.09 -14.61
N LEU A 16 -5.16 -5.97 -15.85
CA LEU A 16 -5.09 -4.69 -16.54
C LEU A 16 -6.37 -4.38 -17.34
N PHE A 17 -6.90 -5.37 -18.07
CA PHE A 17 -7.95 -5.16 -19.08
C PHE A 17 -9.32 -5.71 -18.68
N ASP A 18 -9.38 -6.61 -17.69
CA ASP A 18 -10.63 -7.17 -17.16
C ASP A 18 -10.57 -7.38 -15.64
N PRO A 19 -10.51 -6.30 -14.85
CA PRO A 19 -10.38 -6.39 -13.41
C PRO A 19 -11.61 -7.05 -12.75
N ALA A 20 -12.75 -7.11 -13.44
CA ALA A 20 -13.94 -7.81 -12.94
C ALA A 20 -13.69 -9.31 -12.78
N ASP A 21 -12.98 -9.93 -13.74
CA ASP A 21 -12.61 -11.33 -13.69
C ASP A 21 -11.72 -11.66 -12.47
N ILE A 22 -10.77 -10.78 -12.14
CA ILE A 22 -9.87 -10.94 -10.98
C ILE A 22 -10.61 -10.75 -9.66
N VAL A 23 -11.46 -9.73 -9.61
CA VAL A 23 -12.16 -9.34 -8.38
C VAL A 23 -13.33 -10.27 -8.08
N SER A 24 -13.93 -10.90 -9.09
CA SER A 24 -15.08 -11.79 -8.94
C SER A 24 -14.74 -12.98 -8.02
N GLY A 25 -15.17 -12.89 -6.77
CA GLY A 25 -15.24 -14.03 -5.89
C GLY A 25 -16.35 -14.94 -6.41
N ARG A 26 -16.04 -16.19 -6.77
CA ARG A 26 -17.09 -17.16 -7.14
C ARG A 26 -18.08 -17.26 -5.96
N ARG A 27 -19.25 -16.65 -6.06
CA ARG A 27 -20.24 -16.51 -4.95
C ARG A 27 -20.54 -17.84 -4.26
N ASN A 28 -20.57 -18.92 -5.04
CA ASN A 28 -20.79 -20.28 -4.57
C ASN A 28 -19.67 -20.83 -3.66
N GLN A 29 -18.46 -20.29 -3.72
CA GLN A 29 -17.33 -20.68 -2.86
C GLN A 29 -17.41 -20.11 -1.44
N TYR A 30 -18.25 -19.12 -1.18
CA TYR A 30 -18.37 -18.50 0.15
C TYR A 30 -19.61 -18.92 0.93
N ALA A 31 -20.54 -19.64 0.28
CA ALA A 31 -21.67 -20.33 0.91
C ALA A 31 -21.27 -21.68 1.58
N LEU A 32 -19.97 -21.98 1.69
CA LEU A 32 -19.46 -23.26 2.17
C LEU A 32 -19.50 -23.40 3.70
N THR A 33 -19.31 -24.63 4.19
CA THR A 33 -19.24 -24.98 5.62
C THR A 33 -18.15 -24.21 6.37
N ARG A 34 -18.24 -24.11 7.71
CA ARG A 34 -17.26 -23.40 8.56
C ARG A 34 -15.81 -23.82 8.29
N ARG A 35 -15.55 -25.13 8.12
CA ARG A 35 -14.21 -25.66 7.80
C ARG A 35 -13.71 -25.17 6.43
N ALA A 36 -14.60 -25.11 5.44
CA ALA A 36 -14.25 -24.62 4.12
C ALA A 36 -13.98 -23.10 4.12
N LYS A 37 -14.74 -22.31 4.90
CA LYS A 37 -14.47 -20.88 5.12
C LYS A 37 -13.09 -20.66 5.74
N ILE A 38 -12.72 -21.43 6.77
CA ILE A 38 -11.38 -21.36 7.39
C ILE A 38 -10.29 -21.71 6.38
N ARG A 39 -10.46 -22.80 5.62
CA ARG A 39 -9.49 -23.19 4.58
C ARG A 39 -9.32 -22.11 3.52
N GLN A 40 -10.41 -21.47 3.11
CA GLN A 40 -10.37 -20.38 2.14
C GLN A 40 -9.68 -19.13 2.71
N ALA A 41 -9.96 -18.77 3.97
CA ALA A 41 -9.26 -17.69 4.65
C ALA A 41 -7.76 -17.96 4.72
N ILE A 42 -7.34 -19.17 5.12
CA ILE A 42 -5.92 -19.57 5.14
C ILE A 42 -5.31 -19.46 3.74
N ARG A 43 -5.99 -19.95 2.70
CA ARG A 43 -5.50 -19.86 1.32
C ARG A 43 -5.32 -18.41 0.87
N LEU A 44 -6.27 -17.52 1.19
CA LEU A 44 -6.18 -16.10 0.88
C LEU A 44 -5.05 -15.44 1.66
N SER A 45 -4.89 -15.75 2.95
CA SER A 45 -3.77 -15.25 3.76
C SER A 45 -2.42 -15.70 3.20
N LEU A 46 -2.28 -16.98 2.85
CA LEU A 46 -1.03 -17.49 2.26
C LEU A 46 -0.72 -16.85 0.91
N PHE A 47 -1.73 -16.71 0.05
CA PHE A 47 -1.57 -16.00 -1.22
C PHE A 47 -1.18 -14.54 -1.00
N TYR A 48 -1.81 -13.86 -0.04
CA TYR A 48 -1.49 -12.50 0.35
C TYR A 48 -0.04 -12.38 0.84
N PHE A 49 0.40 -13.21 1.79
CA PHE A 49 1.76 -13.15 2.34
C PHE A 49 2.83 -13.48 1.31
N LEU A 50 2.55 -14.40 0.38
CA LEU A 50 3.44 -14.67 -0.74
C LEU A 50 3.59 -13.44 -1.63
N ASN A 51 2.48 -12.82 -2.04
CA ASN A 51 2.51 -11.61 -2.86
C ASN A 51 3.17 -10.45 -2.12
N LEU A 52 2.86 -10.26 -0.84
CA LEU A 52 3.48 -9.27 0.04
C LEU A 52 5.01 -9.39 -0.01
N PHE A 53 5.53 -10.61 0.14
CA PHE A 53 6.96 -10.86 0.07
C PHE A 53 7.52 -10.61 -1.33
N LEU A 54 6.83 -11.08 -2.38
CA LEU A 54 7.23 -10.85 -3.78
C LEU A 54 7.24 -9.38 -4.17
N TYR A 55 6.48 -8.52 -3.48
CA TYR A 55 6.49 -7.08 -3.70
C TYR A 55 7.50 -6.36 -2.81
N ALA A 56 7.65 -6.78 -1.55
CA ALA A 56 8.60 -6.17 -0.62
C ALA A 56 10.06 -6.40 -1.05
N VAL A 57 10.39 -7.56 -1.63
CA VAL A 57 11.76 -7.88 -2.06
C VAL A 57 12.28 -6.92 -3.14
N PRO A 58 11.58 -6.69 -4.26
CA PRO A 58 11.98 -5.69 -5.25
C PRO A 58 12.11 -4.29 -4.64
N LEU A 59 11.16 -3.86 -3.79
CA LEU A 59 11.22 -2.56 -3.13
C LEU A 59 12.47 -2.42 -2.25
N THR A 60 12.82 -3.49 -1.53
CA THR A 60 14.01 -3.52 -0.68
C THR A 60 15.29 -3.49 -1.51
N TYR A 61 15.33 -4.24 -2.60
CA TYR A 61 16.45 -4.20 -3.54
C TYR A 61 16.62 -2.82 -4.17
N ALA A 62 15.50 -2.11 -4.36
CA ALA A 62 15.45 -0.73 -4.84
C ALA A 62 15.89 0.31 -3.78
N GLY A 63 16.11 -0.12 -2.53
CA GLY A 63 16.59 0.73 -1.44
C GLY A 63 15.51 1.24 -0.48
N PHE A 64 14.24 0.85 -0.62
CA PHE A 64 13.24 1.26 0.37
C PHE A 64 13.45 0.63 1.74
N GLY A 65 13.12 1.39 2.79
CA GLY A 65 13.26 0.99 4.18
C GLY A 65 14.72 0.90 4.67
N THR A 66 15.72 1.27 3.86
CA THR A 66 17.14 1.16 4.24
C THR A 66 17.65 2.31 5.12
N SER A 67 16.74 3.03 5.80
CA SER A 67 17.06 4.18 6.63
C SER A 67 17.50 3.75 8.03
N GLY A 68 18.80 3.49 8.22
CA GLY A 68 19.40 3.41 9.56
C GLY A 68 20.58 2.46 9.70
N THR A 69 21.33 2.65 10.78
CA THR A 69 22.27 1.64 11.28
C THR A 69 21.49 0.44 11.78
N THR A 70 21.54 -0.67 11.05
CA THR A 70 21.09 -1.96 11.61
C THR A 70 22.05 -2.40 12.70
N GLY A 71 21.51 -2.98 13.77
CA GLY A 71 22.35 -3.63 14.79
C GLY A 71 23.17 -4.78 14.20
N GLN A 72 24.09 -5.34 14.98
CA GLN A 72 24.96 -6.42 14.53
C GLN A 72 24.17 -7.65 14.02
N PRO A 73 24.63 -8.31 12.94
CA PRO A 73 23.94 -9.46 12.35
C PRO A 73 23.87 -10.63 13.33
N PRO A 74 22.70 -11.27 13.52
CA PRO A 74 22.59 -12.47 14.33
C PRO A 74 23.46 -13.61 13.79
N ALA A 75 23.93 -14.51 14.66
CA ALA A 75 24.80 -15.63 14.29
C ALA A 75 24.23 -16.51 13.15
N ALA A 76 22.89 -16.68 13.10
CA ALA A 76 22.23 -17.40 12.02
C ALA A 76 22.41 -16.71 10.66
N VAL A 77 22.35 -15.38 10.61
CA VAL A 77 22.54 -14.61 9.38
C VAL A 77 24.00 -14.66 8.94
N VAL A 78 24.94 -14.59 9.89
CA VAL A 78 26.37 -14.79 9.62
C VAL A 78 26.63 -16.17 9.01
N GLY A 79 26.01 -17.21 9.55
CA GLY A 79 26.11 -18.58 9.03
C GLY A 79 25.51 -18.74 7.63
N ILE A 80 24.36 -18.12 7.36
CA ILE A 80 23.74 -18.15 6.02
C ILE A 80 24.59 -17.37 5.02
N ALA A 81 25.06 -16.18 5.42
CA ALA A 81 25.86 -15.32 4.56
C ALA A 81 27.19 -15.97 4.17
N SER A 82 27.84 -16.66 5.11
CA SER A 82 29.09 -17.39 4.82
C SER A 82 28.88 -18.54 3.84
N VAL A 83 27.81 -19.32 3.98
CA VAL A 83 27.44 -20.40 3.03
C VAL A 83 27.09 -19.83 1.67
N ALA A 84 26.40 -18.69 1.62
CA ALA A 84 26.01 -18.02 0.39
C ALA A 84 27.14 -17.19 -0.26
N GLY A 85 28.30 -17.05 0.38
CA GLY A 85 29.39 -16.20 -0.09
C GLY A 85 29.06 -14.70 -0.11
N THR A 86 28.15 -14.25 0.76
CA THR A 86 27.69 -12.85 0.85
C THR A 86 28.24 -12.18 2.11
N ASN A 87 28.23 -10.85 2.15
CA ASN A 87 28.62 -10.10 3.34
C ASN A 87 27.49 -10.16 4.40
N PRO A 88 27.76 -10.60 5.64
CA PRO A 88 26.73 -10.73 6.68
C PRO A 88 26.00 -9.43 7.03
N GLU A 89 26.71 -8.30 7.02
CA GLU A 89 26.16 -6.99 7.34
C GLU A 89 25.16 -6.55 6.27
N THR A 90 25.54 -6.62 4.99
CA THR A 90 24.64 -6.26 3.88
C THR A 90 23.44 -7.20 3.80
N THR A 91 23.65 -8.49 4.06
CA THR A 91 22.57 -9.48 4.09
C THR A 91 21.59 -9.17 5.23
N TRP A 92 22.11 -8.77 6.40
CA TRP A 92 21.27 -8.39 7.52
C TRP A 92 20.48 -7.11 7.27
N GLN A 93 21.13 -6.08 6.74
CA GLN A 93 20.48 -4.83 6.32
C GLN A 93 19.33 -5.09 5.36
N PHE A 94 19.56 -5.93 4.34
CA PHE A 94 18.54 -6.32 3.39
C PHE A 94 17.37 -7.05 4.05
N LEU A 95 17.63 -8.00 4.96
CA LEU A 95 16.57 -8.74 5.65
C LEU A 95 15.72 -7.84 6.55
N VAL A 96 16.36 -6.92 7.29
CA VAL A 96 15.67 -5.95 8.15
C VAL A 96 14.80 -5.02 7.31
N ALA A 97 15.35 -4.44 6.24
CA ALA A 97 14.60 -3.57 5.34
C ALA A 97 13.45 -4.32 4.64
N THR A 98 13.65 -5.59 4.25
CA THR A 98 12.59 -6.44 3.70
C THR A 98 11.46 -6.66 4.71
N ALA A 99 11.81 -6.90 5.98
CA ALA A 99 10.84 -7.07 7.04
C ALA A 99 10.05 -5.77 7.28
N GLN A 100 10.72 -4.63 7.33
CA GLN A 100 10.09 -3.30 7.48
C GLN A 100 9.14 -3.00 6.32
N ASN A 101 9.56 -3.21 5.08
CA ASN A 101 8.72 -3.04 3.89
C ASN A 101 7.50 -3.99 3.94
N CYS A 102 7.69 -5.26 4.31
CA CYS A 102 6.58 -6.20 4.51
C CYS A 102 5.59 -5.68 5.57
N THR A 103 6.09 -5.17 6.70
CA THR A 103 5.26 -4.62 7.77
C THR A 103 4.47 -3.41 7.30
N PHE A 104 5.12 -2.47 6.59
CA PHE A 104 4.46 -1.28 6.08
C PHE A 104 3.33 -1.63 5.10
N LEU A 105 3.62 -2.47 4.10
CA LEU A 105 2.63 -2.97 3.15
C LEU A 105 1.50 -3.74 3.83
N PHE A 106 1.82 -4.49 4.90
CA PHE A 106 0.82 -5.19 5.70
C PHE A 106 -0.11 -4.23 6.43
N LEU A 107 0.43 -3.22 7.11
CA LEU A 107 -0.38 -2.23 7.81
C LEU A 107 -1.26 -1.43 6.83
N ALA A 108 -0.73 -1.04 5.68
CA ALA A 108 -1.52 -0.38 4.62
C ALA A 108 -2.65 -1.27 4.11
N SER A 109 -2.39 -2.57 3.93
CA SER A 109 -3.40 -3.55 3.50
C SER A 109 -4.47 -3.80 4.57
N VAL A 110 -4.08 -3.86 5.85
CA VAL A 110 -5.02 -3.97 6.97
C VAL A 110 -5.90 -2.72 7.07
N LEU A 111 -5.32 -1.53 6.95
CA LEU A 111 -6.07 -0.28 6.94
C LEU A 111 -7.07 -0.24 5.79
N THR A 112 -6.63 -0.62 4.58
CA THR A 112 -7.52 -0.78 3.41
C THR A 112 -8.65 -1.74 3.71
N PHE A 113 -8.34 -2.92 4.26
CA PHE A 113 -9.32 -3.94 4.58
C PHE A 113 -10.36 -3.43 5.59
N VAL A 114 -9.92 -2.82 6.69
CA VAL A 114 -10.81 -2.31 7.73
C VAL A 114 -11.71 -1.22 7.18
N THR A 115 -11.13 -0.23 6.50
CA THR A 115 -11.89 0.92 5.97
C THR A 115 -12.87 0.51 4.88
N PHE A 116 -12.45 -0.37 3.96
CA PHE A 116 -13.33 -0.96 2.95
C PHE A 116 -14.46 -1.76 3.60
N HIS A 117 -14.15 -2.65 4.55
CA HIS A 117 -15.15 -3.48 5.20
C HIS A 117 -16.14 -2.66 6.02
N VAL A 118 -15.67 -1.63 6.74
CA VAL A 118 -16.54 -0.67 7.46
C VAL A 118 -17.46 0.04 6.47
N GLY A 119 -16.92 0.54 5.36
CA GLY A 119 -17.71 1.20 4.33
C GLY A 119 -18.82 0.29 3.77
N VAL A 120 -18.47 -0.95 3.42
CA VAL A 120 -19.45 -1.97 2.98
C VAL A 120 -20.46 -2.30 4.09
N PHE A 121 -20.00 -2.49 5.33
CA PHE A 121 -20.85 -2.81 6.48
C PHE A 121 -21.89 -1.71 6.76
N LEU A 122 -21.48 -0.44 6.69
CA LEU A 122 -22.37 0.71 6.89
C LEU A 122 -23.45 0.82 5.80
N THR A 123 -23.21 0.26 4.62
CA THR A 123 -24.26 0.15 3.58
C THR A 123 -25.30 -0.93 3.87
N ARG A 124 -25.14 -1.69 4.96
CA ARG A 124 -26.02 -2.79 5.44
C ARG A 124 -26.18 -3.98 4.49
N ASN A 125 -25.39 -4.03 3.42
CA ASN A 125 -25.42 -5.07 2.40
C ASN A 125 -24.15 -5.94 2.42
N SER A 126 -23.46 -5.99 3.56
CA SER A 126 -22.23 -6.79 3.68
C SER A 126 -22.53 -8.29 3.64
N LEU A 127 -22.03 -8.96 2.60
CA LEU A 127 -22.01 -10.44 2.52
C LEU A 127 -20.94 -11.12 3.41
N GLY A 128 -20.18 -10.35 4.21
CA GLY A 128 -19.25 -10.87 5.22
C GLY A 128 -17.78 -10.50 5.00
N VAL A 129 -16.98 -10.74 6.05
CA VAL A 129 -15.55 -10.40 6.10
C VAL A 129 -14.73 -11.08 5.01
N LEU A 130 -15.07 -12.32 4.67
CA LEU A 130 -14.26 -13.12 3.73
C LEU A 130 -14.32 -12.57 2.29
N GLN A 131 -15.43 -11.96 1.91
CA GLN A 131 -15.62 -11.27 0.63
C GLN A 131 -14.82 -9.96 0.57
N SER A 132 -14.78 -9.22 1.68
CA SER A 132 -13.93 -8.03 1.79
C SER A 132 -12.45 -8.41 1.75
N MET A 133 -12.06 -9.48 2.46
CA MET A 133 -10.70 -10.02 2.41
C MET A 133 -10.31 -10.44 0.99
N HIS A 134 -11.17 -11.16 0.27
CA HIS A 134 -10.93 -11.52 -1.12
C HIS A 134 -10.71 -10.28 -2.00
N THR A 135 -11.62 -9.30 -1.90
CA THR A 135 -11.53 -8.05 -2.66
C THR A 135 -10.19 -7.37 -2.42
N VAL A 136 -9.80 -7.19 -1.16
CA VAL A 136 -8.58 -6.47 -0.77
C VAL A 136 -7.34 -7.27 -1.16
N VAL A 137 -7.27 -8.57 -0.90
CA VAL A 137 -6.09 -9.37 -1.26
C VAL A 137 -5.81 -9.33 -2.77
N TYR A 138 -6.84 -9.38 -3.61
CA TYR A 138 -6.67 -9.38 -5.06
C TYR A 138 -6.49 -7.97 -5.66
N SER A 139 -7.10 -6.93 -5.09
CA SER A 139 -6.92 -5.54 -5.54
C SER A 139 -5.62 -4.92 -5.01
N THR A 140 -5.35 -5.09 -3.72
CA THR A 140 -4.19 -4.49 -3.06
C THR A 140 -2.90 -5.12 -3.54
N GLY A 141 -2.86 -6.41 -3.87
CA GLY A 141 -1.61 -7.03 -4.32
C GLY A 141 -1.00 -6.33 -5.53
N ILE A 142 -1.70 -6.35 -6.67
CA ILE A 142 -1.14 -5.90 -7.94
C ILE A 142 -1.01 -4.37 -7.99
N TYR A 143 -2.09 -3.66 -7.67
CA TYR A 143 -2.10 -2.21 -7.86
C TYR A 143 -1.27 -1.49 -6.80
N LEU A 144 -1.25 -1.96 -5.55
CA LEU A 144 -0.43 -1.32 -4.53
C LEU A 144 1.07 -1.53 -4.83
N ALA A 145 1.45 -2.72 -5.31
CA ALA A 145 2.82 -2.97 -5.77
C ALA A 145 3.22 -2.07 -6.94
N ALA A 146 2.32 -1.84 -7.90
CA ALA A 146 2.55 -0.91 -9.01
C ALA A 146 2.67 0.53 -8.52
N ILE A 147 1.77 0.98 -7.64
CA ILE A 147 1.80 2.31 -7.01
C ILE A 147 3.14 2.53 -6.30
N PHE A 148 3.56 1.60 -5.43
CA PHE A 148 4.84 1.74 -4.73
C PHE A 148 6.05 1.72 -5.66
N SER A 149 6.03 0.90 -6.71
CA SER A 149 7.07 0.90 -7.74
C SER A 149 7.19 2.25 -8.47
N PHE A 150 6.07 2.92 -8.76
CA PHE A 150 6.10 4.25 -9.39
C PHE A 150 6.52 5.35 -8.42
N VAL A 151 6.04 5.32 -7.17
CA VAL A 151 6.49 6.24 -6.11
C VAL A 151 8.00 6.15 -5.95
N TRP A 152 8.55 4.94 -5.96
CA TRP A 152 10.00 4.70 -5.91
C TRP A 152 10.77 5.35 -7.04
N TYR A 153 10.29 5.09 -8.25
CA TYR A 153 10.97 5.56 -9.44
C TYR A 153 11.01 7.09 -9.42
N LEU A 154 9.90 7.71 -9.02
CA LEU A 154 9.78 9.15 -8.81
C LEU A 154 10.71 9.68 -7.72
N SER A 155 10.94 8.95 -6.61
CA SER A 155 11.78 9.45 -5.51
C SER A 155 13.27 9.17 -5.66
N THR A 156 13.67 8.18 -6.44
CA THR A 156 15.08 7.76 -6.55
C THR A 156 15.75 8.12 -7.86
N SER A 157 14.99 8.37 -8.92
CA SER A 157 15.57 8.68 -10.23
C SER A 157 15.89 10.17 -10.35
N ALA A 158 17.20 10.48 -10.38
CA ALA A 158 17.70 11.83 -10.60
C ALA A 158 17.22 12.45 -11.94
N ASP A 159 16.97 11.61 -12.95
CA ASP A 159 16.52 12.03 -14.29
C ASP A 159 15.08 12.61 -14.31
N ILE A 160 14.30 12.35 -13.25
CA ILE A 160 12.92 12.82 -13.11
C ILE A 160 12.68 13.55 -11.78
N ALA A 161 13.74 14.12 -11.19
CA ALA A 161 13.70 14.77 -9.87
C ALA A 161 12.54 15.77 -9.70
N VAL A 162 12.26 16.60 -10.72
CA VAL A 162 11.13 17.58 -10.68
C VAL A 162 9.78 16.89 -10.45
N ALA A 163 9.56 15.72 -11.05
CA ALA A 163 8.33 14.94 -10.87
C ALA A 163 8.26 14.30 -9.47
N GLY A 164 9.39 13.86 -8.94
CA GLY A 164 9.53 13.39 -7.56
C GLY A 164 9.24 14.50 -6.54
N ASP A 165 9.89 15.64 -6.70
CA ASP A 165 9.70 16.83 -5.85
C ASP A 165 8.24 17.30 -5.87
N TRP A 166 7.60 17.28 -7.04
CA TRP A 166 6.19 17.62 -7.17
C TRP A 166 5.29 16.63 -6.40
N LEU A 167 5.55 15.33 -6.50
CA LEU A 167 4.80 14.32 -5.74
C LEU A 167 4.95 14.54 -4.23
N VAL A 168 6.18 14.79 -3.75
CA VAL A 168 6.46 15.10 -2.34
C VAL A 168 5.73 16.37 -1.90
N TRP A 169 5.78 17.43 -2.71
CA TRP A 169 5.05 18.67 -2.43
C TRP A 169 3.55 18.42 -2.27
N VAL A 170 2.92 17.67 -3.18
CA VAL A 170 1.49 17.30 -3.07
C VAL A 170 1.18 16.54 -1.78
N GLN A 171 2.04 15.60 -1.38
CA GLN A 171 1.86 14.82 -0.16
C GLN A 171 1.99 15.69 1.10
N VAL A 172 2.99 16.56 1.13
CA VAL A 172 3.22 17.50 2.25
C VAL A 172 2.07 18.49 2.35
N GLU A 173 1.64 19.07 1.23
CA GLU A 173 0.53 20.02 1.18
C GLU A 173 -0.79 19.38 1.64
N PHE A 174 -1.05 18.12 1.26
CA PHE A 174 -2.19 17.36 1.76
C PHE A 174 -2.19 17.26 3.30
N ILE A 175 -1.04 16.97 3.91
CA ILE A 175 -0.92 16.87 5.38
C ILE A 175 -1.15 18.24 6.03
N TYR A 176 -0.52 19.30 5.50
CA TYR A 176 -0.70 20.66 6.04
C TYR A 176 -2.12 21.17 5.88
N ALA A 177 -2.80 20.88 4.77
CA ALA A 177 -4.21 21.24 4.59
C ALA A 177 -5.10 20.66 5.70
N ILE A 178 -4.80 19.46 6.19
CA ILE A 178 -5.52 18.84 7.31
C ILE A 178 -5.12 19.46 8.66
N ILE A 179 -3.82 19.74 8.87
CA ILE A 179 -3.32 20.44 10.07
C ILE A 179 -4.01 21.80 10.20
N ASP A 180 -4.07 22.56 9.11
CA ASP A 180 -4.68 23.89 9.03
C ASP A 180 -6.19 23.81 9.26
N LEU A 181 -6.87 22.84 8.64
CA LEU A 181 -8.29 22.60 8.87
C LEU A 181 -8.61 22.24 10.32
N ALA A 182 -7.72 21.50 10.98
CA ALA A 182 -7.84 21.15 12.40
C ALA A 182 -7.47 22.32 13.34
N GLY A 183 -6.94 23.42 12.81
CA GLY A 183 -6.42 24.54 13.61
C GLY A 183 -5.24 24.15 14.50
N ALA A 184 -4.51 23.09 14.14
CA ALA A 184 -3.42 22.57 14.95
C ALA A 184 -2.11 23.32 14.64
N ASN A 185 -1.40 23.77 15.67
CA ASN A 185 -0.09 24.41 15.50
C ASN A 185 1.03 23.35 15.43
N LEU A 186 1.01 22.55 14.37
CA LEU A 186 2.00 21.47 14.14
C LEU A 186 2.83 21.77 12.90
N VAL A 187 4.12 21.45 12.97
CA VAL A 187 5.07 21.59 11.87
C VAL A 187 5.69 20.23 11.60
N LEU A 188 5.67 19.80 10.35
CA LEU A 188 6.35 18.57 9.93
C LEU A 188 7.87 18.76 10.03
N PRO A 189 8.66 17.70 10.27
CA PRO A 189 10.12 17.82 10.35
C PRO A 189 10.77 18.45 9.12
N ALA A 190 10.21 18.20 7.93
CA ALA A 190 10.66 18.78 6.66
C ALA A 190 10.21 20.25 6.46
N GLY A 191 9.41 20.82 7.36
CA GLY A 191 8.80 22.13 7.18
C GLY A 191 7.69 22.13 6.12
N ARG A 192 7.21 23.31 5.74
CA ARG A 192 6.39 23.49 4.53
C ARG A 192 7.33 23.54 3.34
N VAL A 193 6.96 22.85 2.26
CA VAL A 193 7.73 22.83 1.02
C VAL A 193 7.14 23.86 0.06
N GLU A 194 7.99 24.63 -0.61
CA GLU A 194 7.55 25.59 -1.61
C GLU A 194 6.85 24.89 -2.79
N PRO A 195 5.86 25.53 -3.44
CA PRO A 195 5.21 24.97 -4.62
C PRO A 195 6.20 24.61 -5.72
N VAL A 196 6.18 23.34 -6.13
CA VAL A 196 7.03 22.84 -7.20
C VAL A 196 6.38 23.10 -8.55
N SER A 197 7.07 23.86 -9.39
CA SER A 197 6.63 24.11 -10.76
C SER A 197 6.80 22.84 -11.61
N LEU A 198 5.79 22.53 -12.43
CA LEU A 198 5.89 21.47 -13.44
C LEU A 198 6.72 21.89 -14.67
N ALA A 199 7.15 23.16 -14.74
CA ALA A 199 8.07 23.63 -15.77
C ALA A 199 9.44 22.96 -15.55
N GLY A 200 9.77 21.97 -16.38
CA GLY A 200 10.98 21.16 -16.25
C GLY A 200 10.71 19.68 -16.00
N VAL A 201 9.45 19.25 -15.89
CA VAL A 201 9.11 17.83 -15.90
C VAL A 201 9.48 17.23 -17.26
N THR A 202 10.36 16.23 -17.22
CA THR A 202 10.73 15.46 -18.40
C THR A 202 9.57 14.57 -18.86
N LEU A 203 9.61 14.12 -20.11
CA LEU A 203 8.60 13.22 -20.64
C LEU A 203 8.47 11.93 -19.79
N SER A 204 9.60 11.36 -19.37
CA SER A 204 9.64 10.20 -18.48
C SER A 204 9.00 10.48 -17.12
N GLY A 205 9.25 11.66 -16.53
CA GLY A 205 8.61 12.09 -15.29
C GLY A 205 7.10 12.24 -15.44
N ALA A 206 6.64 12.85 -16.54
CA ALA A 206 5.22 12.96 -16.84
C ALA A 206 4.55 11.59 -17.00
N PHE A 207 5.21 10.63 -17.68
CA PHE A 207 4.71 9.26 -17.77
C PHE A 207 4.65 8.55 -16.43
N ALA A 208 5.67 8.70 -15.58
CA ALA A 208 5.68 8.11 -14.25
C ALA A 208 4.52 8.65 -13.38
N LEU A 209 4.27 9.96 -13.40
CA LEU A 209 3.13 10.58 -12.71
C LEU A 209 1.78 10.11 -13.28
N ALA A 210 1.65 10.06 -14.61
CA ALA A 210 0.42 9.58 -15.26
C ALA A 210 0.16 8.10 -14.95
N ALA A 211 1.20 7.26 -14.93
CA ALA A 211 1.10 5.86 -14.58
C ALA A 211 0.71 5.67 -13.11
N LEU A 212 1.30 6.45 -12.19
CA LEU A 212 0.92 6.48 -10.78
C LEU A 212 -0.56 6.84 -10.61
N ALA A 213 -1.02 7.92 -11.25
CA ALA A 213 -2.43 8.33 -11.23
C ALA A 213 -3.36 7.25 -11.81
N THR A 214 -2.95 6.61 -12.90
CA THR A 214 -3.70 5.53 -13.53
C THR A 214 -3.81 4.31 -12.61
N MET A 215 -2.71 3.89 -11.97
CA MET A 215 -2.72 2.77 -11.02
C MET A 215 -3.58 3.09 -9.79
N GLY A 216 -3.55 4.33 -9.30
CA GLY A 216 -4.48 4.81 -8.29
C GLY A 216 -5.94 4.67 -8.73
N GLY A 217 -6.27 5.12 -9.94
CA GLY A 217 -7.60 4.97 -10.52
C GLY A 217 -8.05 3.50 -10.64
N TYR A 218 -7.17 2.62 -11.13
CA TYR A 218 -7.46 1.18 -11.24
C TYR A 218 -7.62 0.51 -9.87
N TYR A 219 -6.80 0.87 -8.88
CA TYR A 219 -6.94 0.39 -7.51
C TYR A 219 -8.34 0.74 -6.95
N MET A 220 -8.75 1.99 -7.11
CA MET A 220 -10.05 2.49 -6.69
C MET A 220 -11.21 1.81 -7.43
N TYR A 221 -11.05 1.62 -8.74
CA TYR A 221 -12.03 0.93 -9.56
C TYR A 221 -12.14 -0.56 -9.20
N SER A 222 -11.03 -1.22 -8.86
CA SER A 222 -11.02 -2.61 -8.41
C SER A 222 -11.75 -2.80 -7.08
N LEU A 223 -11.55 -1.89 -6.12
CA LEU A 223 -12.31 -1.86 -4.86
C LEU A 223 -13.80 -1.61 -5.12
N TYR A 224 -14.13 -0.68 -6.01
CA TYR A 224 -15.51 -0.41 -6.44
C TYR A 224 -16.16 -1.66 -7.02
N LEU A 225 -15.49 -2.36 -7.95
CA LEU A 225 -15.97 -3.62 -8.50
C LEU A 225 -16.10 -4.70 -7.43
N GLY A 226 -15.20 -4.74 -6.45
CA GLY A 226 -15.29 -5.70 -5.35
C GLY A 226 -16.51 -5.48 -4.49
N ALA A 227 -16.83 -4.22 -4.19
CA ALA A 227 -18.08 -3.84 -3.55
C ALA A 227 -19.30 -4.26 -4.39
N ARG A 228 -19.30 -3.96 -5.71
CA ARG A 228 -20.41 -4.29 -6.61
C ARG A 228 -20.63 -5.80 -6.77
N ILE A 229 -19.55 -6.55 -6.97
CA ILE A 229 -19.59 -7.97 -7.38
C ILE A 229 -19.63 -8.90 -6.17
N ASN A 230 -18.79 -8.64 -5.16
CA ASN A 230 -18.61 -9.53 -4.00
C ASN A 230 -19.57 -9.22 -2.85
N HIS A 231 -20.18 -8.03 -2.85
CA HIS A 231 -21.15 -7.60 -1.84
C HIS A 231 -22.49 -7.17 -2.43
N ASP A 232 -22.72 -7.38 -3.73
CA ASP A 232 -23.98 -7.03 -4.42
C ASP A 232 -24.43 -5.57 -4.24
N LEU A 233 -23.47 -4.67 -4.04
CA LEU A 233 -23.77 -3.27 -3.81
C LEU A 233 -24.27 -2.58 -5.08
N GLY A 234 -25.13 -1.57 -4.89
CA GLY A 234 -25.46 -0.59 -5.93
C GLY A 234 -24.30 0.39 -6.18
N ARG A 235 -24.40 1.21 -7.25
CA ARG A 235 -23.37 2.19 -7.63
C ARG A 235 -22.99 3.12 -6.48
N VAL A 236 -23.99 3.76 -5.86
CA VAL A 236 -23.77 4.73 -4.77
C VAL A 236 -23.15 4.07 -3.55
N SER A 237 -23.67 2.91 -3.13
CA SER A 237 -23.14 2.15 -1.99
C SER A 237 -21.69 1.71 -2.21
N SER A 238 -21.32 1.32 -3.43
CA SER A 238 -19.94 1.01 -3.77
C SER A 238 -19.04 2.23 -3.74
N CYS A 239 -19.50 3.38 -4.26
CA CYS A 239 -18.74 4.63 -4.15
C CYS A 239 -18.54 5.03 -2.67
N LEU A 240 -19.54 4.83 -1.83
CA LEU A 240 -19.40 5.07 -0.38
C LEU A 240 -18.34 4.15 0.24
N ALA A 241 -18.39 2.84 -0.04
CA ALA A 241 -17.41 1.89 0.47
C ALA A 241 -15.97 2.25 0.08
N VAL A 242 -15.79 2.67 -1.17
CA VAL A 242 -14.51 3.16 -1.70
C VAL A 242 -14.12 4.50 -1.07
N GLY A 243 -15.07 5.40 -0.85
CA GLY A 243 -14.86 6.69 -0.17
C GLY A 243 -14.29 6.53 1.24
N PHE A 244 -14.67 5.49 1.98
CA PHE A 244 -14.05 5.18 3.28
C PHE A 244 -12.56 4.84 3.16
N VAL A 245 -12.15 4.16 2.09
CA VAL A 245 -10.73 3.88 1.82
C VAL A 245 -9.98 5.17 1.48
N VAL A 246 -10.56 6.05 0.65
CA VAL A 246 -9.99 7.39 0.34
C VAL A 246 -9.87 8.27 1.57
N ALA A 247 -10.82 8.16 2.50
CA ALA A 247 -10.79 8.93 3.74
C ALA A 247 -9.70 8.42 4.70
N SER A 248 -9.14 7.23 4.49
CA SER A 248 -8.19 6.63 5.43
C SER A 248 -6.90 7.43 5.65
N PRO A 249 -6.26 8.07 4.65
CA PRO A 249 -5.12 8.95 4.89
C PRO A 249 -5.52 10.20 5.68
N VAL A 250 -6.72 10.75 5.45
CA VAL A 250 -7.24 11.89 6.23
C VAL A 250 -7.41 11.48 7.70
N LEU A 251 -8.05 10.33 7.95
CA LEU A 251 -8.23 9.79 9.31
C LEU A 251 -6.88 9.50 9.99
N PHE A 252 -5.89 9.03 9.25
CA PHE A 252 -4.54 8.81 9.76
C PHE A 252 -3.89 10.12 10.20
N VAL A 253 -3.95 11.17 9.38
CA VAL A 253 -3.39 12.49 9.75
C VAL A 253 -4.14 13.08 10.94
N VAL A 254 -5.48 13.08 10.92
CA VAL A 254 -6.31 13.56 12.06
C VAL A 254 -6.00 12.80 13.35
N GLY A 255 -5.92 11.46 13.29
CA GLY A 255 -5.56 10.64 14.44
C GLY A 255 -4.16 10.95 14.97
N SER A 256 -3.21 11.22 14.08
CA SER A 256 -1.83 11.59 14.45
C SER A 256 -1.77 12.98 15.11
N ILE A 257 -2.55 13.95 14.61
CA ILE A 257 -2.72 15.27 15.23
C ILE A 257 -3.30 15.11 16.64
N ALA A 258 -4.43 14.41 16.76
CA ALA A 258 -5.10 14.18 18.03
C ALA A 258 -4.18 13.51 19.05
N GLY A 259 -3.46 12.44 18.64
CA GLY A 259 -2.49 11.75 19.48
C GLY A 259 -1.39 12.69 19.99
N THR A 260 -0.84 13.52 19.11
CA THR A 260 0.24 14.48 19.45
C THR A 260 -0.24 15.56 20.41
N VAL A 261 -1.43 16.12 20.18
CA VAL A 261 -2.02 17.15 21.05
C VAL A 261 -2.34 16.57 22.43
N LEU A 262 -2.92 15.37 22.48
CA LEU A 262 -3.30 14.70 23.74
C LEU A 262 -2.09 14.25 24.56
N SER A 263 -0.98 13.88 23.92
CA SER A 263 0.24 13.44 24.62
C SER A 263 1.13 14.59 25.11
N GLY A 264 0.80 15.84 24.78
CA GLY A 264 1.59 17.04 25.14
C GLY A 264 3.02 17.00 24.61
N SER A 265 3.30 16.16 23.61
CA SER A 265 4.63 15.91 23.08
C SER A 265 4.83 16.68 21.77
N ALA A 266 5.99 17.30 21.57
CA ALA A 266 6.36 17.85 20.26
C ALA A 266 6.58 16.69 19.28
N VAL A 267 5.57 16.39 18.45
CA VAL A 267 5.59 15.52 17.25
C VAL A 267 6.65 14.39 17.23
N PRO A 268 6.76 13.45 18.21
CA PRO A 268 7.74 12.38 18.07
C PRO A 268 7.21 11.24 17.17
N ALA A 269 5.88 11.13 17.03
CA ALA A 269 5.21 10.00 16.39
C ALA A 269 4.99 10.18 14.87
N LEU A 270 4.73 11.41 14.42
CA LEU A 270 4.67 11.74 12.99
C LEU A 270 6.08 11.73 12.37
N ALA A 271 7.10 12.13 13.13
CA ALA A 271 8.50 12.16 12.68
C ALA A 271 9.10 10.75 12.56
N SER A 272 8.94 9.86 13.54
CA SER A 272 9.56 8.53 13.48
C SER A 272 8.93 7.59 12.44
N SER A 273 7.68 7.82 12.03
CA SER A 273 7.01 7.07 10.97
C SER A 273 7.15 7.67 9.57
N LEU A 274 7.38 8.98 9.44
CA LEU A 274 7.66 9.62 8.14
C LEU A 274 9.16 9.73 7.82
N VAL A 275 10.04 9.80 8.82
CA VAL A 275 11.52 9.82 8.62
C VAL A 275 12.06 8.41 8.32
N SER A 276 11.32 7.36 8.66
CA SER A 276 11.66 5.95 8.37
C SER A 276 10.95 5.38 7.14
N ILE A 277 10.04 6.13 6.53
CA ILE A 277 9.68 5.93 5.13
C ILE A 277 10.75 6.70 4.35
N PRO A 278 11.69 6.05 3.67
CA PRO A 278 12.31 6.74 2.55
C PRO A 278 11.16 6.99 1.57
N LEU A 279 10.68 8.22 1.55
CA LEU A 279 9.82 8.70 0.47
C LEU A 279 10.66 8.66 -0.80
#